data_AF-A0A1S6U664-F1
#
_entry.id   AF-A0A1S6U664-F1
#
_cell.length_a   1.000
_cell.length_b   1.000
_cell.length_c   1.000
_cell.angle_alpha   90.00
_cell.angle_beta   90.00
_cell.angle_gamma   90.00
#
_symmetry.space_group_name_H-M   'P 1'
#
loop_
_entity.id
_entity.type
_entity.pdbx_description
1 polymer ?
#
loop_
_entity_poly.entity_id
_entity_poly.type
_entity_poly.pdbx_seq_one_letter_code
_entity_poly.pdbx_strand_id
1 'polypeptide(L)'
;MPVYKVTQQQGNRVITSTYEAKSSTSLLQFLQEVSTAKVKYIYRVEYEDEETTPPNDDFNYHKQFKAFAKNSNNASKQVLIHNVKTTKNEQELTNAIITHLSVGEQAIKSVACSLFMH
;
A
#
# COMPACT_ATOMS: atom_id res chain seq x y z
N MET A 1 -0.52 -19.22 -8.10
CA MET A 1 -1.75 -18.62 -8.70
C MET A 1 -1.87 -17.17 -8.23
N PRO A 2 -2.76 -16.31 -8.77
CA PRO A 2 -2.97 -14.98 -8.19
C PRO A 2 -3.30 -15.06 -6.69
N VAL A 3 -2.60 -14.25 -5.90
CA VAL A 3 -2.78 -14.17 -4.46
C VAL A 3 -3.73 -13.03 -4.13
N TYR A 4 -4.68 -13.28 -3.23
CA TYR A 4 -5.66 -12.31 -2.79
C TYR A 4 -5.70 -12.19 -1.28
N LYS A 5 -5.77 -10.96 -0.79
CA LYS A 5 -6.08 -10.66 0.61
C LYS A 5 -7.56 -10.29 0.73
N VAL A 6 -8.30 -11.04 1.53
CA VAL A 6 -9.75 -10.86 1.71
C VAL A 6 -10.06 -10.45 3.14
N THR A 7 -10.97 -9.50 3.29
CA THR A 7 -11.54 -9.12 4.58
C THR A 7 -13.00 -9.51 4.64
N GLN A 8 -13.37 -10.35 5.61
CA GLN A 8 -14.73 -10.78 5.90
C GLN A 8 -15.23 -10.18 7.23
N GLN A 9 -16.54 -10.00 7.37
CA GLN A 9 -17.17 -9.52 8.60
C GLN A 9 -18.35 -10.42 9.00
N GLN A 10 -18.38 -10.78 10.28
CA GLN A 10 -19.49 -11.50 10.94
C GLN A 10 -19.85 -10.75 12.23
N GLY A 11 -20.99 -10.05 12.23
CA GLY A 11 -21.33 -9.13 13.33
C GLY A 11 -20.23 -8.09 13.54
N ASN A 12 -19.70 -7.99 14.76
CA ASN A 12 -18.60 -7.07 15.10
C ASN A 12 -17.20 -7.64 14.80
N ARG A 13 -17.09 -8.92 14.42
CA ARG A 13 -15.80 -9.56 14.14
C ARG A 13 -15.37 -9.29 12.70
N VAL A 14 -14.13 -8.83 12.53
CA VAL A 14 -13.46 -8.68 11.23
C VAL A 14 -12.35 -9.69 11.12
N ILE A 15 -12.27 -10.42 10.01
CA ILE A 15 -11.30 -11.48 9.75
C ILE A 15 -10.63 -11.18 8.42
N THR A 16 -9.31 -11.27 8.38
CA THR A 16 -8.53 -11.07 7.15
C THR A 16 -7.69 -12.31 6.88
N SER A 17 -7.79 -12.83 5.66
CA SER A 17 -7.11 -14.06 5.21
C SER A 17 -6.49 -13.86 3.83
N THR A 18 -5.53 -14.71 3.49
CA THR A 18 -4.90 -14.76 2.17
C THR A 18 -5.28 -16.04 1.45
N TYR A 19 -5.63 -15.95 0.17
CA TYR A 19 -6.03 -17.08 -0.66
C TYR A 19 -5.32 -17.02 -2.02
N GLU A 20 -4.96 -18.19 -2.54
CA GLU A 20 -4.65 -18.36 -3.96
C GLU A 20 -5.91 -18.78 -4.71
N ALA A 21 -6.27 -18.06 -5.77
CA ALA A 21 -7.49 -18.34 -6.52
C ALA A 21 -7.33 -18.04 -8.02
N LYS A 22 -8.20 -18.63 -8.84
CA LYS A 22 -8.21 -18.44 -10.31
C LYS A 22 -8.46 -16.99 -10.72
N SER A 23 -9.33 -16.29 -9.98
CA SER A 23 -9.66 -14.87 -10.15
C SER A 23 -10.34 -14.33 -8.90
N SER A 24 -10.46 -13.00 -8.76
CA SER A 24 -11.21 -12.38 -7.67
C SER A 24 -12.69 -12.76 -7.69
N THR A 25 -13.29 -12.93 -8.87
CA THR A 25 -14.67 -13.39 -9.04
C THR A 25 -14.84 -14.83 -8.55
N SER A 26 -13.93 -15.73 -8.92
CA SER A 26 -13.98 -17.13 -8.48
C SER A 26 -13.83 -17.24 -6.96
N LEU A 27 -12.98 -16.43 -6.35
CA LEU A 27 -12.82 -16.37 -4.90
C LEU A 27 -14.08 -15.83 -4.21
N LEU A 28 -14.70 -14.78 -4.76
CA LEU A 28 -15.94 -14.24 -4.22
C LEU A 28 -17.06 -15.28 -4.25
N GLN A 29 -17.24 -15.98 -5.38
CA GLN A 29 -18.24 -17.04 -5.52
C GLN A 29 -18.02 -18.15 -4.51
N PHE A 30 -16.79 -18.65 -4.38
CA PHE A 30 -16.43 -19.66 -3.39
C PHE A 30 -16.79 -19.21 -1.96
N LEU A 31 -16.40 -17.99 -1.57
CA LEU A 31 -16.67 -17.49 -0.22
C LEU A 31 -18.17 -17.25 0.05
N GLN A 32 -18.94 -16.86 -0.98
CA GLN A 32 -20.39 -16.74 -0.90
C GLN A 32 -21.09 -18.10 -0.79
N GLU A 33 -20.50 -19.14 -1.38
CA GLU A 33 -21.02 -20.51 -1.32
C GLU A 33 -20.76 -21.15 0.06
N VAL A 34 -19.56 -20.99 0.62
CA VAL A 34 -19.12 -21.78 1.79
C VAL A 34 -19.15 -21.04 3.12
N SER A 35 -19.35 -19.73 3.14
CA SER A 35 -19.23 -18.91 4.36
C SER A 35 -20.43 -17.98 4.55
N THR A 36 -20.91 -17.88 5.78
CA THR A 36 -21.95 -16.91 6.17
C THR A 36 -21.42 -15.49 6.38
N ALA A 37 -20.10 -15.31 6.46
CA ALA A 37 -19.49 -14.01 6.69
C ALA A 37 -19.52 -13.14 5.43
N LYS A 38 -19.86 -11.86 5.58
CA LYS A 38 -19.90 -10.89 4.47
C LYS A 38 -18.49 -10.56 4.00
N VAL A 39 -18.20 -10.74 2.72
CA VAL A 39 -16.97 -10.24 2.10
C VAL A 39 -17.06 -8.71 1.98
N LYS A 40 -16.13 -7.98 2.62
CA LYS A 40 -16.05 -6.51 2.53
C LYS A 40 -15.11 -6.05 1.42
N TYR A 41 -13.93 -6.67 1.34
CA TYR A 41 -12.88 -6.27 0.41
C TYR A 41 -12.12 -7.50 -0.10
N ILE A 42 -11.74 -7.46 -1.36
CA ILE A 42 -10.79 -8.39 -1.97
C ILE A 42 -9.72 -7.54 -2.64
N TYR A 43 -8.47 -7.71 -2.21
CA TYR A 43 -7.31 -7.06 -2.80
C TYR A 43 -6.47 -8.12 -3.52
N ARG A 44 -6.03 -7.82 -4.74
CA ARG A 44 -4.99 -8.62 -5.41
C ARG A 44 -3.63 -8.25 -4.81
N VAL A 45 -2.81 -9.25 -4.56
CA VAL A 45 -1.45 -9.10 -4.06
C VAL A 45 -0.50 -9.51 -5.19
N GLU A 46 0.47 -8.66 -5.47
CA GLU A 46 1.54 -8.91 -6.43
C GLU A 46 2.86 -8.80 -5.67
N TYR A 47 3.72 -9.82 -5.84
CA TYR A 47 5.06 -9.86 -5.28
C TYR A 47 6.03 -9.55 -6.41
N GLU A 48 6.68 -8.39 -6.34
CA GLU A 48 7.61 -7.93 -7.38
C GLU A 48 9.02 -8.51 -7.21
N ASP A 49 9.36 -8.98 -6.02
CA ASP A 49 10.71 -9.42 -5.69
C ASP A 49 10.70 -10.49 -4.58
N GLU A 50 10.55 -11.75 -4.98
CA GLU A 50 10.64 -12.91 -4.08
C GLU A 50 12.05 -13.53 -4.04
N GLU A 51 12.93 -13.17 -4.99
CA GLU A 51 14.21 -13.84 -5.20
C GLU A 51 15.41 -13.01 -4.77
N THR A 52 15.28 -11.69 -4.56
CA THR A 52 16.43 -10.90 -4.11
C THR A 52 16.69 -11.04 -2.62
N THR A 53 17.97 -10.98 -2.29
CA THR A 53 18.41 -10.85 -0.91
C THR A 53 18.17 -9.41 -0.45
N PRO A 54 17.57 -9.19 0.73
CA PRO A 54 17.46 -7.85 1.29
C PRO A 54 18.84 -7.17 1.37
N PRO A 55 18.91 -5.83 1.18
CA PRO A 55 20.17 -5.12 1.31
C PRO A 55 20.74 -5.28 2.73
N ASN A 56 22.07 -5.36 2.83
CA ASN A 56 22.75 -5.34 4.13
C ASN A 56 22.45 -4.01 4.85
N ASP A 57 22.23 -4.07 6.16
CA ASP A 57 22.01 -2.88 6.99
C ASP A 57 23.34 -2.18 7.26
N ASP A 58 23.59 -1.07 6.55
CA ASP A 58 24.78 -0.23 6.69
C ASP A 58 24.55 1.01 7.56
N PHE A 59 23.33 1.16 8.11
CA PHE A 59 22.87 2.33 8.87
C PHE A 59 23.01 3.69 8.15
N ASN A 60 23.24 3.70 6.83
CA ASN A 60 23.44 4.93 6.05
C ASN A 60 22.13 5.43 5.43
N TYR A 61 21.15 5.72 6.28
CA TYR A 61 19.82 6.19 5.88
C TYR A 61 19.17 7.07 6.95
N HIS A 62 18.27 7.96 6.52
CA HIS A 62 17.33 8.59 7.42
C HIS A 62 16.22 7.59 7.76
N LYS A 63 15.86 7.50 9.05
CA LYS A 63 14.93 6.48 9.55
C LYS A 63 13.60 6.46 8.79
N GLN A 64 13.03 7.63 8.53
CA GLN A 64 11.74 7.73 7.86
C GLN A 64 11.49 9.10 7.23
N PHE A 65 10.66 9.08 6.18
CA PHE A 65 9.98 10.24 5.62
C PHE A 65 8.47 10.01 5.71
N LYS A 66 7.73 11.02 6.14
CA LYS A 66 6.28 10.97 6.26
C LYS A 66 5.65 12.22 5.67
N ALA A 67 4.76 12.03 4.71
CA ALA A 67 4.04 13.13 4.07
C ALA A 67 2.57 12.77 3.82
N PHE A 68 1.79 13.79 3.48
CA PHE A 68 0.44 13.64 2.94
C PHE A 68 0.43 14.10 1.48
N ALA A 69 0.08 13.19 0.58
CA ALA A 69 -0.16 13.50 -0.82
C ALA A 69 -1.65 13.76 -1.04
N LYS A 70 -1.98 14.79 -1.81
CA LYS A 70 -3.35 15.24 -2.06
C LYS A 70 -3.61 15.44 -3.55
N ASN A 71 -4.74 14.95 -4.05
CA ASN A 71 -5.17 15.18 -5.43
C ASN A 71 -6.04 16.45 -5.57
N SER A 72 -6.49 16.73 -6.80
CA SER A 72 -7.35 17.89 -7.10
C SER A 72 -8.72 17.83 -6.41
N ASN A 73 -9.24 16.63 -6.14
CA ASN A 73 -10.52 16.40 -5.45
C ASN A 73 -10.42 16.47 -3.92
N ASN A 74 -9.31 16.98 -3.39
CA ASN A 74 -9.00 17.03 -1.96
C ASN A 74 -8.88 15.67 -1.26
N ALA A 75 -8.91 14.54 -1.99
CA ALA A 75 -8.60 13.25 -1.40
C ALA A 75 -7.12 13.23 -1.01
N SER A 76 -6.83 12.72 0.19
CA SER A 76 -5.48 12.66 0.71
C SER A 76 -5.12 11.25 1.17
N LYS A 77 -3.85 10.88 0.98
CA LYS A 77 -3.27 9.64 1.48
C LYS A 77 -1.92 9.93 2.11
N GLN A 78 -1.62 9.21 3.18
CA GLN A 78 -0.32 9.24 3.81
C GLN A 78 0.68 8.46 2.97
N VAL A 79 1.85 9.05 2.77
CA VAL A 79 3.03 8.38 2.22
C VAL A 79 4.00 8.18 3.39
N LEU A 80 4.41 6.94 3.60
CA LEU A 80 5.39 6.56 4.62
C LEU A 80 6.50 5.78 3.94
N ILE A 81 7.73 6.29 4.05
CA ILE A 81 8.92 5.68 3.48
C ILE A 81 9.90 5.43 4.62
N HIS A 82 10.43 4.22 4.72
CA HIS A 82 11.44 3.83 5.71
C HIS A 82 12.82 3.77 5.06
N ASN A 83 13.87 3.94 5.87
CA ASN A 83 15.27 3.82 5.45
C ASN A 83 15.58 4.67 4.19
N VAL A 84 15.25 5.95 4.28
CA VAL A 84 15.38 6.90 3.18
C VAL A 84 16.86 7.19 2.91
N LYS A 85 17.29 7.09 1.65
CA LYS A 85 18.67 7.37 1.24
C LYS A 85 19.13 8.75 1.73
N THR A 86 20.31 8.83 2.34
CA THR A 86 20.92 10.10 2.82
C THR A 86 21.20 11.09 1.70
N THR A 87 21.26 10.62 0.44
CA THR A 87 21.44 11.46 -0.76
C THR A 87 20.16 12.13 -1.24
N LYS A 88 19.01 11.88 -0.61
CA LYS A 88 17.73 12.46 -1.00
C LYS A 88 17.30 13.54 -0.03
N ASN A 89 16.92 14.71 -0.55
CA ASN A 89 16.29 15.76 0.23
C ASN A 89 14.75 15.77 0.07
N GLU A 90 14.07 16.61 0.85
CA GLU A 90 12.61 16.71 0.87
C GLU A 90 12.00 17.06 -0.51
N GLN A 91 12.66 17.95 -1.28
CA GLN A 91 12.16 18.34 -2.59
C GLN A 91 12.25 17.19 -3.59
N GLU A 92 13.36 16.44 -3.59
CA GLU A 92 13.52 15.27 -4.44
C GLU A 92 12.50 14.17 -4.11
N LEU A 93 12.23 13.95 -2.81
CA LEU A 93 11.21 13.00 -2.36
C LEU A 93 9.81 13.45 -2.78
N THR A 94 9.51 14.74 -2.64
CA THR A 94 8.25 15.34 -3.08
C THR A 94 8.05 15.17 -4.59
N ASN A 95 9.09 15.45 -5.38
CA ASN A 95 9.05 15.25 -6.83
C ASN A 95 8.81 13.78 -7.18
N ALA A 96 9.53 12.85 -6.53
CA ALA A 96 9.34 11.41 -6.76
C ALA A 96 7.91 10.96 -6.43
N ILE A 97 7.32 11.48 -5.35
CA ILE A 97 5.92 11.22 -4.98
C ILE A 97 4.98 11.70 -6.09
N ILE A 98 5.15 12.93 -6.57
CA ILE A 98 4.30 13.50 -7.63
C ILE A 98 4.44 12.73 -8.95
N THR A 99 5.66 12.29 -9.29
CA THR A 99 5.95 11.58 -10.53
C THR A 99 5.41 10.15 -10.55
N HIS A 100 5.54 9.42 -9.44
CA HIS A 100 5.30 7.97 -9.42
C HIS A 100 3.98 7.55 -8.76
N LEU A 101 3.37 8.40 -7.93
CA LEU A 101 2.19 8.02 -7.16
C LEU A 101 0.93 8.74 -7.64
N SER A 102 -0.21 8.14 -7.30
CA SER A 102 -1.54 8.73 -7.50
C SER A 102 -2.38 8.57 -6.24
N VAL A 103 -3.41 9.41 -6.10
CA VAL A 103 -4.40 9.29 -5.03
C VAL A 103 -5.77 9.17 -5.66
N GLY A 104 -6.41 8.02 -5.47
CA GLY A 104 -7.72 7.73 -6.06
C GLY A 104 -7.71 7.81 -7.59
N GLU A 105 -6.70 7.18 -8.21
CA GLU A 105 -6.50 7.16 -9.67
C GLU A 105 -6.26 8.55 -10.31
N GLN A 106 -6.01 9.57 -9.50
CA GLN A 106 -5.71 10.93 -9.95
C GLN A 106 -4.29 11.33 -9.59
N ALA A 107 -3.70 12.15 -10.46
CA ALA A 107 -2.40 12.76 -10.24
C ALA A 107 -2.36 13.56 -8.93
N ILE A 108 -1.21 13.54 -8.27
CA ILE A 108 -1.00 14.31 -7.04
C ILE A 108 -0.81 15.78 -7.40
N LYS A 109 -1.58 16.65 -6.73
CA LYS A 109 -1.52 18.09 -6.89
C LYS A 109 -0.55 18.74 -5.89
N SER A 110 -0.49 18.22 -4.68
CA SER A 110 0.36 18.78 -3.63
C SER A 110 0.81 17.70 -2.65
N VAL A 111 1.98 17.90 -2.06
CA VAL A 111 2.53 17.07 -0.99
C VAL A 111 2.84 17.98 0.19
N ALA A 112 2.43 17.57 1.39
CA ALA A 112 2.78 18.24 2.64
C ALA A 112 3.66 17.29 3.46
N CYS A 113 4.93 17.64 3.63
CA CYS A 113 5.84 16.92 4.52
C CYS A 113 5.40 17.12 5.97
N SER A 114 5.38 16.03 6.73
CA SER A 114 5.05 16.03 8.15
C SER A 114 6.22 15.60 9.04
N LEU A 115 7.16 14.83 8.48
CA LEU A 115 8.35 14.36 9.18
C LEU A 115 9.44 14.00 8.17
N PHE A 116 10.61 14.60 8.33
CA PHE A 116 11.80 14.23 7.58
C PHE A 116 13.05 14.56 8.40
N MET A 117 14.05 13.69 8.35
CA MET A 117 15.33 13.79 9.07
C MET A 117 15.19 13.85 10.61
N HIS A 118 15.26 12.66 11.23
CA HIS A 118 15.57 12.49 12.65
C HIS A 118 16.66 11.44 12.78
#